data_AF-A0A957X215-F1
#
_entry.id   AF-A0A957X215-F1
#
_cell.length_a   1.000
_cell.length_b   1.000
_cell.length_c   1.000
_cell.angle_alpha   90.00
_cell.angle_beta   90.00
_cell.angle_gamma   90.00
#
_symmetry.space_group_name_H-M   'P 1'
#
loop_
_entity.id
_entity.type
_entity.pdbx_description
1 polymer ?
#
loop_
_entity_poly.entity_id
_entity_poly.type
_entity_poly.pdbx_seq_one_letter_code
_entity_poly.pdbx_strand_id
1 'polypeptide(L)'
;MSYTDIKRALIGAPFPTSAEMHERLDKIRALAVFASDPISSNAYATEAIMSVLILLGSGALQMTMPIAVCIATLVILVVFSYVQTILHYPDGGGAYTVTKDNLGTLPSLFAAGALLVDYTLTVSVSVSAGIRAITSAFPVLHDYRVVLALTAIVLLTWVNLRGVRESGTV
;
A
#
# COMPACT_ATOMS: atom_id res chain seq x y z
N MET A 1 -14.72 -21.32 -28.21
CA MET A 1 -13.83 -20.28 -27.64
C MET A 1 -12.72 -21.01 -26.92
N SER A 2 -11.46 -20.86 -27.35
CA SER A 2 -10.35 -21.63 -26.76
C SER A 2 -10.04 -21.10 -25.35
N TYR A 3 -9.55 -21.96 -24.46
CA TYR A 3 -9.08 -21.58 -23.11
C TYR A 3 -8.13 -20.37 -23.17
N THR A 4 -7.28 -20.33 -24.20
CA THR A 4 -6.32 -19.25 -24.45
C THR A 4 -6.99 -17.92 -24.76
N ASP A 5 -8.12 -17.93 -25.48
CA ASP A 5 -8.86 -16.70 -25.83
C ASP A 5 -9.58 -16.12 -24.61
N ILE A 6 -10.16 -16.99 -23.78
CA ILE A 6 -10.79 -16.62 -22.51
C ILE A 6 -9.74 -16.06 -21.53
N LYS A 7 -8.59 -16.73 -21.41
CA LYS A 7 -7.46 -16.27 -20.59
C LYS A 7 -6.95 -14.90 -21.03
N ARG A 8 -6.81 -14.70 -22.35
CA ARG A 8 -6.31 -13.43 -22.92
C ARG A 8 -7.33 -12.30 -22.81
N ALA A 9 -8.63 -12.61 -22.88
CA ALA A 9 -9.69 -11.65 -22.62
C ALA A 9 -9.76 -11.25 -21.14
N LEU A 10 -9.55 -12.19 -20.20
CA LEU A 10 -9.61 -11.92 -18.77
C LEU A 10 -8.35 -11.27 -18.21
N ILE A 11 -7.16 -11.77 -18.57
CA ILE A 11 -5.87 -11.43 -17.95
C ILE A 11 -5.00 -10.56 -18.88
N GLY A 12 -5.35 -10.40 -20.15
CA GLY A 12 -4.54 -9.66 -21.12
C GLY A 12 -3.45 -10.51 -21.78
N ALA A 13 -2.60 -9.87 -22.58
CA ALA A 13 -1.49 -10.53 -23.26
C ALA A 13 -0.31 -10.74 -22.29
N PRO A 14 0.42 -11.86 -22.37
CA PRO A 14 1.59 -12.09 -21.54
C PRO A 14 2.63 -10.98 -21.76
N PHE A 15 3.07 -10.35 -20.67
CA PHE A 15 4.11 -9.32 -20.71
C PHE A 15 5.48 -9.98 -20.98
N PRO A 16 6.19 -9.61 -22.06
CA PRO A 16 7.53 -10.12 -22.32
C PRO A 16 8.52 -9.54 -21.30
N THR A 17 9.34 -10.39 -20.68
CA THR A 17 10.41 -9.97 -19.74
C THR A 17 11.40 -8.99 -20.39
N SER A 18 11.50 -8.97 -21.72
CA SER A 18 12.31 -8.02 -22.49
C SER A 18 11.77 -6.57 -22.47
N ALA A 19 10.53 -6.34 -22.05
CA ALA A 19 9.93 -4.99 -21.95
C ALA A 19 10.18 -4.30 -20.60
N GLU A 20 10.55 -5.06 -19.55
CA GLU A 20 10.75 -4.56 -18.17
C GLU A 20 11.84 -3.48 -18.07
N MET A 21 12.91 -3.62 -18.86
CA MET A 21 14.07 -2.73 -18.84
C MET A 21 13.77 -1.32 -19.38
N HIS A 22 12.74 -1.19 -20.23
CA HIS A 22 12.32 0.08 -20.85
C HIS A 22 11.11 0.73 -20.14
N GLU A 23 10.52 0.07 -19.13
CA GLU A 23 9.36 0.56 -18.37
C GLU A 23 9.73 1.08 -16.97
N ARG A 24 10.95 1.60 -16.79
CA ARG A 24 11.27 2.35 -15.56
C ARG A 24 10.43 3.63 -15.51
N LEU A 25 9.56 3.74 -14.51
CA LEU A 25 8.80 4.96 -14.23
C LEU A 25 9.77 6.13 -14.09
N ASP A 26 9.45 7.26 -14.75
CA ASP A 26 10.18 8.50 -14.52
C ASP A 26 9.95 8.98 -13.09
N LYS A 27 10.84 9.85 -12.59
CA LYS A 27 10.83 10.28 -11.19
C LYS A 27 9.50 10.89 -10.74
N ILE A 28 8.78 11.58 -11.64
CA ILE A 28 7.52 12.25 -11.29
C ILE A 28 6.41 11.21 -11.09
N ARG A 29 6.26 10.28 -12.04
CA ARG A 29 5.25 9.21 -11.92
C ARG A 29 5.58 8.24 -10.80
N ALA A 30 6.86 7.88 -10.64
CA ALA A 30 7.30 7.09 -9.51
C ALA A 30 6.95 7.78 -8.19
N LEU A 31 7.26 9.08 -8.04
CA LEU A 31 6.92 9.83 -6.84
C LEU A 31 5.40 9.87 -6.60
N ALA A 32 4.59 10.12 -7.63
CA ALA A 32 3.13 10.16 -7.50
C ALA A 32 2.56 8.82 -7.01
N VAL A 33 3.02 7.72 -7.62
CA VAL A 33 2.59 6.36 -7.26
C VAL A 33 3.04 5.99 -5.85
N PHE A 34 4.32 6.20 -5.52
CA PHE A 34 4.86 5.83 -4.21
C PHE A 34 4.42 6.78 -3.08
N ALA A 35 4.13 8.05 -3.36
CA ALA A 35 3.61 8.99 -2.36
C ALA A 35 2.13 8.75 -2.05
N SER A 36 1.38 8.09 -2.95
CA SER A 36 -0.03 7.77 -2.70
C SER A 36 -0.22 6.91 -1.45
N ASP A 37 0.68 5.98 -1.18
CA ASP A 37 0.60 5.07 -0.05
C ASP A 37 0.64 5.81 1.33
N PRO A 38 1.66 6.62 1.65
CA PRO A 38 1.68 7.38 2.89
C PRO A 38 0.58 8.46 2.97
N ILE A 39 0.17 9.05 1.85
CA ILE A 39 -0.96 10.00 1.82
C ILE A 39 -2.26 9.28 2.20
N SER A 40 -2.52 8.11 1.61
CA SER A 40 -3.71 7.31 1.92
C SER A 40 -3.72 6.84 3.38
N SER A 41 -2.55 6.49 3.94
CA SER A 41 -2.40 6.10 5.33
C SER A 41 -2.81 7.20 6.31
N ASN A 42 -2.43 8.44 6.02
CA ASN A 42 -2.81 9.60 6.84
C ASN A 42 -4.33 9.87 6.82
N ALA A 43 -5.04 9.49 5.74
CA ALA A 43 -6.47 9.75 5.62
C ALA A 43 -7.32 8.95 6.64
N TYR A 44 -6.87 7.76 7.05
CA TYR A 44 -7.56 6.96 8.06
C TYR A 44 -6.86 6.94 9.44
N ALA A 45 -5.59 7.35 9.53
CA ALA A 45 -4.83 7.32 10.78
C ALA A 45 -5.44 8.19 11.89
N THR A 46 -5.92 9.40 11.56
CA THR A 46 -6.48 10.31 12.57
C THR A 46 -7.74 9.73 13.23
N GLU A 47 -8.66 9.17 12.43
CA GLU A 47 -9.87 8.52 12.94
C GLU A 47 -9.53 7.29 13.79
N ALA A 48 -8.54 6.49 13.37
CA ALA A 48 -8.09 5.34 14.14
C ALA A 48 -7.52 5.73 15.51
N ILE A 49 -6.67 6.76 15.57
CA ILE A 49 -6.12 7.29 16.84
C ILE A 49 -7.27 7.74 17.75
N MET A 50 -8.19 8.56 17.24
CA MET A 50 -9.31 9.06 18.03
C MET A 50 -10.22 7.94 18.53
N SER A 51 -10.50 6.93 17.70
CA SER A 51 -11.35 5.79 18.06
C SER A 51 -10.79 5.01 19.26
N VAL A 52 -9.47 4.82 19.29
CA VAL A 52 -8.79 4.18 20.43
C VAL A 52 -8.80 5.08 21.66
N LEU A 53 -8.53 6.37 21.52
CA LEU A 53 -8.53 7.31 22.64
C LEU A 53 -9.91 7.49 23.27
N ILE A 54 -10.97 7.49 22.48
CA ILE A 54 -12.36 7.59 22.98
C ILE A 54 -12.68 6.42 23.91
N LEU A 55 -12.18 5.21 23.62
CA LEU A 55 -12.35 4.04 24.49
C LEU A 55 -11.67 4.23 25.86
N LEU A 56 -10.57 4.99 25.91
CA LEU A 56 -9.86 5.35 27.13
C LEU A 56 -10.50 6.54 27.88
N GLY A 57 -11.48 7.21 27.27
CA GLY A 57 -12.23 8.33 27.82
C GLY A 57 -12.07 9.63 27.02
N SER A 58 -13.09 10.49 27.03
CA SER A 58 -13.10 11.73 26.24
C SER A 58 -11.96 12.71 26.57
N GLY A 59 -11.46 12.70 27.80
CA GLY A 59 -10.28 13.48 28.21
C GLY A 59 -8.99 13.06 27.50
N ALA A 60 -8.89 11.82 27.04
CA ALA A 60 -7.73 11.31 26.32
C ALA A 60 -7.59 11.88 24.90
N LEU A 61 -8.66 12.46 24.34
CA LEU A 61 -8.62 13.09 23.01
C LEU A 61 -7.60 14.24 22.92
N GLN A 62 -7.27 14.89 24.05
CA GLN A 62 -6.22 15.91 24.11
C GLN A 62 -4.83 15.35 23.75
N MET A 63 -4.62 14.03 23.88
CA MET A 63 -3.38 13.35 23.50
C MET A 63 -3.23 13.13 21.99
N THR A 64 -4.27 13.38 21.18
CA THR A 64 -4.22 13.21 19.73
C THR A 64 -3.07 14.02 19.10
N MET A 65 -2.93 15.29 19.49
CA MET A 65 -1.90 16.16 18.92
C MET A 65 -0.48 15.77 19.38
N PRO A 66 -0.19 15.54 20.67
CA PRO A 66 1.09 14.98 21.10
C PRO A 66 1.47 13.67 20.38
N ILE A 67 0.52 12.74 20.24
CA ILE A 67 0.76 11.45 19.57
C ILE A 67 1.09 11.68 18.08
N ALA A 68 0.35 12.56 17.40
CA ALA A 68 0.62 12.90 16.00
C ALA A 68 2.03 13.47 15.80
N VAL A 69 2.49 14.35 16.71
CA VAL A 69 3.86 14.90 16.67
C VAL A 69 4.91 13.81 16.89
N CYS A 70 4.68 12.88 17.82
CA CYS A 70 5.56 11.74 18.04
C CYS A 70 5.66 10.84 16.79
N ILE A 71 4.53 10.54 16.15
CA ILE A 71 4.49 9.74 14.92
C ILE A 71 5.21 10.47 13.78
N ALA A 72 4.95 11.77 13.59
CA ALA A 72 5.64 12.56 12.57
C ALA A 72 7.17 12.57 12.77
N THR A 73 7.63 12.70 14.02
CA THR A 73 9.05 12.61 14.37
C THR A 73 9.61 11.23 14.04
N LEU A 74 8.89 10.16 14.35
CA LEU A 74 9.28 8.79 14.01
C LEU A 74 9.41 8.61 12.48
N VAL A 75 8.45 9.12 11.71
CA VAL A 75 8.49 9.08 10.24
C VAL A 75 9.74 9.79 9.70
N ILE A 76 10.10 10.95 10.24
CA ILE A 76 11.33 11.66 9.86
C ILE A 76 12.57 10.80 10.11
N LEU A 77 12.66 10.14 11.27
CA LEU A 77 13.77 9.24 11.58
C LEU A 77 13.84 8.06 10.60
N VAL A 78 12.68 7.48 10.27
CA VAL A 78 12.58 6.40 9.27
C VAL A 78 13.06 6.90 7.90
N VAL A 79 12.66 8.09 7.46
CA VAL A 79 13.13 8.68 6.20
C VAL A 79 14.66 8.76 6.16
N PHE A 80 15.30 9.26 7.22
CA PHE A 80 16.77 9.29 7.28
C PHE A 80 17.40 7.90 7.20
N SER A 81 16.82 6.90 7.88
CA SER A 81 17.28 5.51 7.81
C SER A 81 17.15 4.92 6.40
N TYR A 82 16.04 5.19 5.71
CA TYR A 82 15.84 4.75 4.33
C TYR A 82 16.81 5.44 3.36
N VAL A 83 17.05 6.74 3.52
CA VAL A 83 18.04 7.47 2.70
C VAL A 83 19.43 6.83 2.83
N GLN A 84 19.87 6.54 4.06
CA GLN A 84 21.15 5.86 4.29
C GLN A 84 21.18 4.48 3.62
N THR A 85 20.10 3.72 3.74
CA THR A 85 19.99 2.37 3.16
C THR A 85 20.04 2.41 1.63
N ILE A 86 19.28 3.32 1.00
CA ILE A 86 19.24 3.49 -0.47
C ILE A 86 20.62 3.88 -1.01
N LEU A 87 21.37 4.71 -0.29
CA LEU A 87 22.73 5.09 -0.69
C LEU A 87 23.73 3.92 -0.60
N HIS A 88 23.54 2.99 0.34
CA HIS A 88 24.40 1.80 0.48
C HIS A 88 23.98 0.66 -0.45
N TYR A 89 22.71 0.61 -0.86
CA TYR A 89 22.14 -0.41 -1.74
C TYR A 89 21.55 0.23 -3.02
N PRO A 90 22.40 0.79 -3.91
CA PRO A 90 21.95 1.54 -5.09
C PRO A 90 21.24 0.65 -6.12
N ASP A 91 21.56 -0.64 -6.16
CA ASP A 91 20.91 -1.61 -7.03
C ASP A 91 19.52 -2.05 -6.50
N GLY A 92 19.13 -1.57 -5.31
CA GLY A 92 17.88 -1.91 -4.65
C GLY A 92 17.94 -3.24 -3.89
N GLY A 93 16.78 -3.86 -3.67
CA GLY A 93 16.64 -5.15 -2.97
C GLY A 93 15.74 -5.13 -1.73
N GLY A 94 15.35 -3.96 -1.26
CA GLY A 94 14.39 -3.79 -0.17
C GLY A 94 14.83 -4.45 1.15
N ALA A 95 13.90 -4.57 2.10
CA ALA A 95 14.20 -5.08 3.44
C ALA A 95 14.74 -6.52 3.44
N TYR A 96 14.33 -7.36 2.47
CA TYR A 96 14.83 -8.73 2.33
C TYR A 96 16.34 -8.78 2.05
N THR A 97 16.80 -8.10 0.99
CA THR A 97 18.22 -8.12 0.60
C THR A 97 19.09 -7.50 1.68
N VAL A 98 18.69 -6.36 2.23
CA VAL A 98 19.43 -5.69 3.32
C VAL A 98 19.55 -6.61 4.53
N THR A 99 18.47 -7.29 4.92
CA THR A 99 18.52 -8.21 6.07
C THR A 99 19.36 -9.44 5.77
N LYS A 100 19.28 -9.99 4.55
CA LYS A 100 20.04 -11.17 4.15
C LYS A 100 21.54 -10.93 4.21
N ASP A 101 21.99 -9.79 3.69
CA ASP A 101 23.41 -9.47 3.61
C ASP A 101 24.02 -9.16 4.98
N ASN A 102 23.22 -8.67 5.93
CA ASN A 102 23.71 -8.25 7.25
C ASN A 102 23.45 -9.28 8.37
N LEU A 103 22.34 -10.00 8.32
CA LEU A 103 21.86 -10.88 9.42
C LEU A 103 21.69 -12.34 8.99
N GLY A 104 21.87 -12.64 7.69
CA GLY A 104 21.77 -13.98 7.15
C GLY A 104 20.34 -14.43 6.82
N THR A 105 20.20 -15.72 6.52
CA THR A 105 19.01 -16.26 5.85
C THR A 105 17.76 -16.24 6.74
N LEU A 106 17.83 -16.72 7.99
CA LEU A 106 16.63 -16.82 8.83
C LEU A 106 15.97 -15.45 9.09
N PRO A 107 16.70 -14.41 9.53
CA PRO A 107 16.12 -13.08 9.70
C PRO A 107 15.57 -12.50 8.39
N SER A 108 16.23 -12.76 7.25
CA SER A 108 15.73 -12.29 5.95
C SER A 108 14.38 -12.92 5.57
N LEU A 109 14.14 -14.19 5.92
CA LEU A 109 12.85 -14.83 5.67
C LEU A 109 11.74 -14.23 6.53
N PHE A 110 12.03 -13.83 7.77
CA PHE A 110 11.09 -13.05 8.57
C PHE A 110 10.78 -11.70 7.93
N ALA A 111 11.78 -10.99 7.42
CA ALA A 111 11.57 -9.74 6.69
C ALA A 111 10.69 -9.94 5.44
N ALA A 112 10.93 -11.00 4.65
CA ALA A 112 10.09 -11.33 3.50
C ALA A 112 8.65 -11.69 3.91
N GLY A 113 8.48 -12.50 4.95
CA GLY A 113 7.16 -12.85 5.49
C GLY A 113 6.39 -11.62 5.97
N ALA A 114 7.06 -10.71 6.68
CA ALA A 114 6.48 -9.45 7.13
C ALA A 114 6.02 -8.58 5.95
N LEU A 115 6.82 -8.48 4.87
CA LEU A 115 6.44 -7.73 3.67
C LEU A 115 5.20 -8.31 2.97
N LEU A 116 5.05 -9.64 2.91
CA LEU A 116 3.86 -10.25 2.32
C LEU A 116 2.59 -9.95 3.13
N VAL A 117 2.71 -9.97 4.46
CA VAL A 117 1.61 -9.60 5.35
C VAL A 117 1.30 -8.11 5.21
N ASP A 118 2.33 -7.26 5.19
CA ASP A 118 2.20 -5.82 5.00
C ASP A 118 1.44 -5.49 3.72
N TYR A 119 1.85 -6.03 2.57
CA TYR A 119 1.15 -5.80 1.30
C TYR A 119 -0.31 -6.26 1.33
N THR A 120 -0.61 -7.38 1.98
CA THR A 120 -1.98 -7.88 2.11
C THR A 120 -2.82 -6.94 2.97
N LEU A 121 -2.25 -6.46 4.08
CA LEU A 121 -2.91 -5.51 4.98
C LEU A 121 -3.10 -4.15 4.33
N THR A 122 -2.11 -3.63 3.59
CA THR A 122 -2.20 -2.35 2.90
C THR A 122 -3.37 -2.33 1.92
N VAL A 123 -3.50 -3.35 1.06
CA VAL A 123 -4.64 -3.45 0.15
C VAL A 123 -5.96 -3.54 0.92
N SER A 124 -6.02 -4.36 1.97
CA SER A 124 -7.23 -4.58 2.76
C SER A 124 -7.70 -3.32 3.49
N VAL A 125 -6.78 -2.62 4.15
CA VAL A 125 -7.06 -1.41 4.94
C VAL A 125 -7.40 -0.24 4.02
N SER A 126 -6.63 -0.02 2.95
CA SER A 126 -6.87 1.09 2.02
C SER A 126 -8.22 0.97 1.31
N VAL A 127 -8.59 -0.23 0.85
CA VAL A 127 -9.93 -0.43 0.25
C VAL A 127 -11.03 -0.25 1.30
N SER A 128 -10.85 -0.77 2.52
CA SER A 128 -11.84 -0.61 3.59
C SER A 128 -12.04 0.84 3.98
N ALA A 129 -10.96 1.62 4.10
CA ALA A 129 -11.01 3.05 4.36
C ALA A 129 -11.68 3.83 3.21
N GLY A 130 -11.37 3.48 1.96
CA GLY A 130 -12.01 4.06 0.79
C GLY A 130 -13.53 3.81 0.74
N ILE A 131 -13.96 2.57 0.99
CA ILE A 131 -15.39 2.25 1.06
C ILE A 131 -16.07 2.96 2.24
N ARG A 132 -15.40 3.06 3.41
CA ARG A 132 -15.92 3.84 4.55
C ARG A 132 -16.17 5.29 4.15
N ALA A 133 -15.24 5.94 3.45
CA ALA A 133 -15.41 7.30 2.96
C ALA A 133 -16.62 7.43 2.02
N ILE A 134 -16.82 6.47 1.10
CA ILE A 134 -17.99 6.43 0.21
C ILE A 134 -19.30 6.26 0.99
N THR A 135 -19.35 5.32 1.95
CA THR A 135 -20.56 5.07 2.75
C THR A 135 -20.87 6.22 3.71
N SER A 136 -19.87 7.00 4.10
CA SER A 136 -20.07 8.24 4.88
C SER A 136 -20.79 9.30 4.04
N ALA A 137 -20.43 9.42 2.76
CA ALA A 137 -21.13 10.33 1.82
C ALA A 137 -22.52 9.81 1.40
N PHE A 138 -22.69 8.49 1.28
CA PHE A 138 -23.93 7.84 0.87
C PHE A 138 -24.36 6.76 1.88
N PRO A 139 -25.05 7.12 2.97
CA PRO A 139 -25.37 6.20 4.07
C PRO A 139 -26.20 4.97 3.67
N VAL A 140 -26.98 5.08 2.59
CA VAL A 140 -27.79 3.96 2.04
C VAL A 140 -26.91 2.77 1.59
N LEU A 141 -25.64 3.01 1.28
CA LEU A 141 -24.70 1.97 0.85
C LEU A 141 -24.04 1.21 2.03
N HIS A 142 -24.29 1.63 3.27
CA HIS A 142 -23.57 1.12 4.44
C HIS A 142 -23.73 -0.39 4.65
N ASP A 143 -24.93 -0.94 4.42
CA ASP A 143 -25.19 -2.39 4.55
C ASP A 143 -24.46 -3.22 3.49
N TYR A 144 -24.10 -2.60 2.36
CA TYR A 144 -23.40 -3.24 1.24
C TYR A 144 -21.87 -3.08 1.30
N ARG A 145 -21.32 -2.45 2.35
CA ARG A 145 -19.89 -2.11 2.47
C ARG A 145 -18.93 -3.30 2.20
N VAL A 146 -19.28 -4.51 2.66
CA VAL A 146 -18.45 -5.71 2.46
C VAL A 146 -18.44 -6.12 1.00
N VAL A 147 -19.62 -6.16 0.36
CA VAL A 147 -19.75 -6.50 -1.06
C VAL A 147 -19.04 -5.48 -1.93
N LEU A 148 -19.16 -4.19 -1.61
CA LEU A 148 -18.47 -3.11 -2.30
C LEU A 148 -16.94 -3.24 -2.17
N ALA A 149 -16.42 -3.53 -0.99
CA ALA A 149 -14.99 -3.73 -0.76
C ALA A 149 -14.44 -4.92 -1.53
N LEU A 150 -15.11 -6.08 -1.48
CA LEU A 150 -14.71 -7.27 -2.23
C LEU A 150 -14.75 -7.02 -3.74
N THR A 151 -15.79 -6.32 -4.22
CA THR A 151 -15.91 -5.94 -5.64
C THR A 151 -14.76 -5.03 -6.05
N ALA A 152 -14.41 -4.04 -5.24
CA ALA A 152 -13.28 -3.15 -5.49
C ALA A 152 -11.95 -3.92 -5.54
N ILE A 153 -11.70 -4.86 -4.63
CA ILE A 153 -10.49 -5.71 -4.65
C ILE A 153 -10.43 -6.55 -5.94
N VAL A 154 -11.55 -7.16 -6.34
CA VAL A 154 -11.62 -7.95 -7.58
C VAL A 154 -11.34 -7.08 -8.79
N LEU A 155 -11.93 -5.88 -8.85
CA LEU A 155 -11.70 -4.92 -9.93
C LEU A 155 -10.24 -4.45 -9.98
N LEU A 156 -9.65 -4.08 -8.84
CA LEU A 156 -8.25 -3.69 -8.74
C LEU A 156 -7.34 -4.84 -9.20
N THR A 157 -7.61 -6.06 -8.74
CA THR A 157 -6.87 -7.25 -9.16
C THR A 157 -6.97 -7.45 -10.67
N TRP A 158 -8.17 -7.31 -11.23
CA TRP A 158 -8.40 -7.46 -12.67
C TRP A 158 -7.68 -6.38 -13.50
N VAL A 159 -7.70 -5.12 -13.04
CA VAL A 159 -6.97 -4.01 -13.67
C VAL A 159 -5.46 -4.25 -13.63
N ASN A 160 -4.93 -4.66 -12.47
CA ASN A 160 -3.50 -4.97 -12.31
C ASN A 160 -3.08 -6.15 -13.21
N LEU A 161 -3.90 -7.20 -13.28
CA LEU A 161 -3.63 -8.36 -14.14
C LEU A 161 -3.60 -8.00 -15.62
N ARG A 162 -4.46 -7.08 -16.08
CA ARG A 162 -4.48 -6.62 -17.47
C ARG A 162 -3.28 -5.76 -17.86
N GLY A 163 -2.43 -5.38 -16.90
CA GLY A 163 -1.25 -4.57 -17.17
C GLY A 163 -1.63 -3.24 -17.82
N VAL A 164 -2.69 -2.58 -17.33
CA VAL A 164 -3.04 -1.25 -17.78
C VAL A 164 -1.85 -0.35 -17.44
N ARG A 165 -1.12 0.02 -18.49
CA ARG A 165 0.14 0.78 -18.55
C ARG A 165 0.13 2.15 -17.85
N GLU A 166 -0.90 2.44 -17.07
CA GLU A 166 -1.31 3.77 -16.66
C GLU A 166 -1.52 3.95 -15.15
N SER A 167 -1.09 3.02 -14.28
CA SER A 167 -1.18 3.26 -12.82
C SER A 167 -0.39 4.49 -12.34
N GLY A 168 0.48 5.06 -13.19
CA GLY A 168 1.10 6.38 -12.97
C GLY A 168 0.70 7.46 -13.98
N THR A 169 -0.31 7.22 -14.81
CA THR A 169 -0.82 8.18 -15.83
C THR A 169 -2.26 8.63 -15.55
N VAL A 170 -3.01 7.86 -14.73
CA VAL A 170 -4.33 8.22 -14.19
C VAL A 170 -4.19 8.72 -12.76
#